data_AF-F9WQY6-F1
#
_entry.id   AF-F9WQY6-F1
#
_cell.length_a   1.000
_cell.length_b   1.000
_cell.length_c   1.000
_cell.angle_alpha   90.00
_cell.angle_beta   90.00
_cell.angle_gamma   90.00
#
_symmetry.space_group_name_H-M   'P 1'
#
loop_
_entity.id
_entity.type
_entity.pdbx_description
1 polymer ?
#
loop_
_entity_poly.entity_id
_entity_poly.type
_entity_poly.pdbx_seq_one_letter_code
_entity_poly.pdbx_strand_id
1 'polypeptide(L)'
;MRYANQVLSKRAIVNAGGRRFETWLSTLHRYPETSFARMFPAPKHVQRSREFFVDVTPQVFECVLGFLRTGRLSLPTSNEQLRAEIVYSLDIWGLMEHAFPSALVSSSEAEGGGSDEGLTVLPDICVVQACDHMQHDQGVKRHALTITYGADGFQLRGLTQRIRRDLQKQLSSTYWQCYQTNERAAFFVTTKVANGTADLLTTSVTQQIVEHTEAMGYTLASSYVTLSPDVVHTSVRMFIHNFIFRRARLPVLELSDAAEADDGVDAVEAQPNITPPPVGPRRIVDDNAPLVPSKEMAAADIWTAR
;
A
#
# COMPACT_ATOMS: atom_id res chain seq x y z
N MET A 1 -1.50 37.35 -16.57
CA MET A 1 -2.16 36.03 -16.38
C MET A 1 -3.00 35.55 -17.58
N ARG A 2 -3.83 36.36 -18.25
CA ARG A 2 -4.68 35.89 -19.37
C ARG A 2 -3.93 35.29 -20.57
N TYR A 3 -2.73 35.77 -20.88
CA TYR A 3 -1.92 35.28 -22.02
C TYR A 3 -1.33 33.87 -21.82
N ALA A 4 -0.96 33.50 -20.59
CA ALA A 4 -0.38 32.18 -20.30
C ALA A 4 -1.43 31.06 -20.47
N ASN A 5 -2.67 31.30 -20.00
CA ASN A 5 -3.77 30.36 -20.17
C ASN A 5 -4.19 30.18 -21.64
N GLN A 6 -4.06 31.22 -22.47
CA GLN A 6 -4.40 31.18 -23.90
C GLN A 6 -3.33 30.46 -24.75
N VAL A 7 -2.10 30.36 -24.24
CA VAL A 7 -1.00 29.62 -24.87
C VAL A 7 -1.07 28.13 -24.54
N LEU A 8 -1.43 27.78 -23.31
CA LEU A 8 -1.58 26.38 -22.87
C LEU A 8 -2.77 25.65 -23.52
N SER A 9 -3.75 26.39 -24.04
CA SER A 9 -4.90 25.84 -24.79
C SER A 9 -4.59 25.52 -26.26
N LYS A 10 -3.32 25.53 -26.68
CA LYS A 10 -2.92 25.14 -28.03
C LYS A 10 -2.49 23.68 -28.09
N ARG A 11 -2.68 23.07 -29.27
CA ARG A 11 -2.20 21.72 -29.57
C ARG A 11 -0.71 21.74 -29.93
N ALA A 12 -0.02 20.68 -29.54
CA ALA A 12 1.37 20.40 -29.85
C ALA A 12 1.49 18.99 -30.44
N ILE A 13 2.42 18.82 -31.37
CA ILE A 13 2.76 17.51 -31.95
C ILE A 13 4.08 17.06 -31.33
N VAL A 14 4.12 15.84 -30.78
CA VAL A 14 5.33 15.22 -30.26
C VAL A 14 5.60 13.94 -31.03
N ASN A 15 6.72 13.88 -31.74
CA ASN A 15 7.23 12.71 -32.41
C ASN A 15 8.14 11.94 -31.45
N ALA A 16 7.62 10.84 -30.89
CA ALA A 16 8.36 9.97 -29.99
C ALA A 16 8.77 8.69 -30.73
N GLY A 17 10.07 8.50 -30.98
CA GLY A 17 10.60 7.30 -31.65
C GLY A 17 10.00 7.02 -33.03
N GLY A 18 9.58 8.07 -33.76
CA GLY A 18 8.95 7.97 -35.08
C GLY A 18 7.42 7.97 -35.08
N ARG A 19 6.76 7.83 -33.91
CA ARG A 19 5.30 7.92 -33.77
C ARG A 19 4.89 9.32 -33.35
N ARG A 20 3.95 9.93 -34.09
CA ARG A 20 3.42 11.26 -33.79
C ARG A 20 2.24 11.19 -32.82
N PHE A 21 2.33 11.95 -31.75
CA PHE A 21 1.30 12.15 -30.74
C PHE A 21 0.82 13.59 -30.78
N GLU A 22 -0.50 13.79 -30.75
CA GLU A 22 -1.10 15.11 -30.66
C GLU A 22 -1.68 15.30 -29.25
N THR A 23 -1.36 16.43 -28.61
CA THR A 23 -1.83 16.73 -27.24
C THR A 23 -1.90 18.23 -26.99
N TRP A 24 -2.47 18.64 -25.85
CA TRP A 24 -2.51 20.03 -25.43
C TRP A 24 -1.21 20.44 -24.72
N LEU A 25 -0.77 21.68 -24.91
CA LEU A 25 0.37 22.23 -24.16
C LEU A 25 0.10 22.25 -22.65
N SER A 26 -1.15 22.46 -22.22
CA SER A 26 -1.57 22.34 -20.82
C SER A 26 -1.27 20.97 -20.22
N THR A 27 -1.39 19.89 -21.01
CA THR A 27 -1.08 18.53 -20.57
C THR A 27 0.41 18.34 -20.35
N LEU A 28 1.24 18.83 -21.28
CA LEU A 28 2.71 18.75 -21.18
C LEU A 28 3.26 19.63 -20.04
N HIS A 29 2.54 20.69 -19.68
CA HIS A 29 2.87 21.58 -18.56
C HIS A 29 1.99 21.35 -17.34
N ARG A 30 1.45 20.13 -17.13
CA ARG A 30 0.70 19.82 -15.91
C ARG A 30 1.56 20.05 -14.66
N TYR A 31 2.83 19.70 -14.74
CA TYR A 31 3.85 19.91 -13.70
C TYR A 31 4.96 20.81 -14.25
N PRO A 32 4.77 22.15 -14.27
CA PRO A 32 5.70 23.08 -14.93
C PRO A 32 7.11 23.11 -14.32
N GLU A 33 7.27 22.66 -13.09
CA GLU A 33 8.55 22.59 -12.36
C GLU A 33 9.46 21.46 -12.85
N THR A 34 8.90 20.45 -13.51
CA THR A 34 9.63 19.23 -13.94
C THR A 34 10.56 19.50 -15.12
N SER A 35 11.59 18.67 -15.27
CA SER A 35 12.46 18.69 -16.45
C SER A 35 11.67 18.36 -17.73
N PHE A 36 10.64 17.52 -17.63
CA PHE A 36 9.70 17.23 -18.72
C PHE A 36 9.08 18.49 -19.33
N ALA A 37 8.47 19.35 -18.50
CA ALA A 37 7.79 20.55 -18.99
C ALA A 37 8.78 21.50 -19.70
N ARG A 38 10.03 21.58 -19.23
CA ARG A 38 11.09 22.40 -19.84
C ARG A 38 11.49 21.92 -21.24
N MET A 39 11.31 20.64 -21.56
CA MET A 39 11.54 20.11 -22.92
C MET A 39 10.58 20.70 -23.95
N PHE A 40 9.41 21.20 -23.51
CA PHE A 40 8.36 21.70 -24.37
C PHE A 40 8.12 23.20 -24.14
N PRO A 41 9.07 24.10 -24.48
CA PRO A 41 8.96 25.51 -24.15
C PRO A 41 7.69 26.17 -24.71
N ALA A 42 6.97 26.88 -23.84
CA ALA A 42 5.79 27.65 -24.21
C ALA A 42 6.12 28.66 -25.33
N PRO A 43 5.27 28.80 -26.36
CA PRO A 43 5.57 29.67 -27.50
C PRO A 43 5.60 31.14 -27.09
N LYS A 44 6.71 31.82 -27.42
CA LYS A 44 6.83 33.29 -27.33
C LYS A 44 5.97 34.03 -28.37
N HIS A 45 5.60 33.37 -29.47
CA HIS A 45 4.82 33.94 -30.58
C HIS A 45 3.75 32.97 -31.12
N VAL A 46 2.68 33.54 -31.68
CA VAL A 46 1.39 32.88 -31.92
C VAL A 46 1.37 31.86 -33.07
N GLN A 47 2.36 31.83 -33.97
CA GLN A 47 2.09 31.47 -35.38
C GLN A 47 2.59 30.14 -35.97
N ARG A 48 3.19 29.19 -35.25
CA ARG A 48 3.41 27.85 -35.84
C ARG A 48 3.18 26.71 -34.85
N SER A 49 2.42 25.71 -35.30
CA SER A 49 2.43 24.35 -34.75
C SER A 49 3.90 23.91 -34.67
N ARG A 50 4.38 23.62 -33.46
CA ARG A 50 5.72 23.04 -33.25
C ARG A 50 5.57 21.54 -33.12
N GLU A 51 6.35 20.84 -33.93
CA GLU A 51 6.62 19.42 -33.77
C GLU A 51 7.88 19.29 -32.89
N PHE A 52 7.76 18.55 -31.80
CA PHE A 52 8.87 18.21 -30.91
C PHE A 52 9.32 16.79 -31.21
N PHE A 53 10.62 16.50 -31.06
CA PHE A 53 11.15 15.15 -31.20
C PHE A 53 11.67 14.64 -29.86
N VAL A 54 11.32 13.42 -29.50
CA VAL A 54 11.78 12.72 -28.30
C VAL A 54 12.26 11.33 -28.70
N ASP A 55 13.50 11.00 -28.35
CA ASP A 55 14.08 9.70 -28.69
C ASP A 55 13.74 8.65 -27.63
N VAL A 56 12.49 8.18 -27.64
CA VAL A 56 11.96 7.16 -26.72
C VAL A 56 11.05 6.19 -27.45
N THR A 57 10.94 4.97 -26.91
CA THR A 57 9.98 3.98 -27.36
C THR A 57 8.56 4.57 -27.37
N PRO A 58 7.79 4.47 -28.48
CA PRO A 58 6.45 5.06 -28.55
C PRO A 58 5.49 4.61 -27.43
N GLN A 59 5.61 3.35 -26.99
CA GLN A 59 4.79 2.80 -25.90
C GLN A 59 5.09 3.45 -24.54
N VAL A 60 6.36 3.79 -24.28
CA VAL A 60 6.77 4.51 -23.07
C VAL A 60 6.12 5.90 -23.04
N PHE A 61 6.22 6.62 -24.15
CA PHE A 61 5.62 7.95 -24.25
C PHE A 61 4.09 7.92 -24.15
N GLU A 62 3.45 6.87 -24.67
CA GLU A 62 2.00 6.67 -24.53
C GLU A 62 1.59 6.54 -23.05
N CYS A 63 2.33 5.78 -22.25
CA CYS A 63 2.09 5.66 -20.80
C CYS A 63 2.28 6.99 -20.07
N VAL A 64 3.37 7.71 -20.32
CA VAL A 64 3.65 9.00 -19.68
C VAL A 64 2.60 10.05 -20.06
N LEU A 65 2.23 10.11 -21.33
CA LEU A 65 1.19 11.02 -21.79
C LEU A 65 -0.19 10.67 -21.21
N GLY A 66 -0.48 9.37 -21.06
CA GLY A 66 -1.66 8.88 -20.35
C GLY A 66 -1.71 9.38 -18.90
N PHE A 67 -0.60 9.24 -18.16
CA PHE A 67 -0.46 9.76 -16.80
C PHE A 67 -0.69 11.28 -16.73
N LEU A 68 -0.09 12.05 -17.63
CA LEU A 68 -0.29 13.51 -17.67
C LEU A 68 -1.73 13.93 -18.00
N ARG A 69 -2.54 13.04 -18.60
CA ARG A 69 -3.96 13.30 -18.87
C ARG A 69 -4.84 12.93 -17.68
N THR A 70 -4.65 11.74 -17.12
CA THR A 70 -5.55 11.15 -16.12
C THR A 70 -5.10 11.39 -14.67
N GLY A 71 -3.82 11.69 -14.44
CA GLY A 71 -3.19 11.67 -13.12
C GLY A 71 -2.97 10.25 -12.56
N ARG A 72 -3.27 9.20 -13.33
CA ARG A 72 -3.13 7.80 -12.92
C ARG A 72 -2.07 7.11 -13.75
N LEU A 73 -1.15 6.40 -13.09
CA LEU A 73 -0.11 5.60 -13.73
C LEU A 73 -0.33 4.11 -13.41
N SER A 74 -0.35 3.28 -14.46
CA SER A 74 -0.34 1.83 -14.34
C SER A 74 0.85 1.30 -15.14
N LEU A 75 1.77 0.62 -14.45
CA LEU A 75 2.94 0.02 -15.08
C LEU A 75 2.59 -1.36 -15.64
N PRO A 76 3.10 -1.73 -16.82
CA PRO A 76 2.88 -3.05 -17.39
C PRO A 76 3.53 -4.13 -16.52
N THR A 77 2.83 -5.24 -16.33
CA THR A 77 3.31 -6.39 -15.53
C THR A 77 3.95 -7.48 -16.39
N SER A 78 3.53 -7.62 -17.65
CA SER A 78 3.97 -8.69 -18.55
C SER A 78 5.29 -8.40 -19.29
N ASN A 79 5.64 -7.13 -19.50
CA ASN A 79 6.84 -6.73 -20.23
C ASN A 79 7.79 -5.95 -19.31
N GLU A 80 8.78 -6.65 -18.78
CA GLU A 80 9.76 -6.08 -17.83
C GLU A 80 10.63 -4.98 -18.46
N GLN A 81 11.01 -5.15 -19.74
CA GLN A 81 11.84 -4.18 -20.44
C GLN A 81 11.09 -2.85 -20.62
N LEU A 82 9.86 -2.91 -21.11
CA LEU A 82 9.00 -1.73 -21.27
C LEU A 82 8.77 -1.03 -19.92
N ARG A 83 8.51 -1.81 -18.86
CA ARG A 83 8.36 -1.27 -17.51
C ARG A 83 9.61 -0.52 -17.05
N ALA A 84 10.79 -1.12 -17.21
CA ALA A 84 12.05 -0.50 -16.82
C ALA A 84 12.30 0.80 -17.58
N GLU A 85 12.02 0.84 -18.89
CA GLU A 85 12.12 2.06 -19.69
C GLU A 85 11.16 3.17 -19.23
N ILE A 86 9.93 2.82 -18.82
CA ILE A 86 8.96 3.78 -18.29
C ILE A 86 9.48 4.40 -16.98
N VAL A 87 9.90 3.57 -16.02
CA VAL A 87 10.40 4.04 -14.72
C VAL A 87 11.62 4.93 -14.92
N TYR A 88 12.58 4.50 -15.74
CA TYR A 88 13.76 5.29 -16.08
C TYR A 88 13.41 6.64 -16.73
N SER A 89 12.45 6.65 -17.66
CA SER A 89 12.02 7.88 -18.32
C SER A 89 11.32 8.84 -17.35
N LEU A 90 10.46 8.33 -16.46
CA LEU A 90 9.79 9.13 -15.44
C LEU A 90 10.79 9.78 -14.47
N ASP A 91 11.85 9.07 -14.09
CA ASP A 91 12.90 9.58 -13.20
C ASP A 91 13.68 10.73 -13.86
N ILE A 92 14.21 10.52 -15.06
CA ILE A 92 14.95 11.56 -15.81
C ILE A 92 14.09 12.80 -16.09
N TRP A 93 12.81 12.59 -16.37
CA TRP A 93 11.86 13.65 -16.65
C TRP A 93 11.30 14.34 -15.40
N GLY A 94 11.72 13.92 -14.19
CA GLY A 94 11.28 14.48 -12.93
C GLY A 94 9.78 14.27 -12.68
N LEU A 95 9.20 13.24 -13.28
CA LEU A 95 7.78 12.89 -13.13
C LEU A 95 7.55 11.81 -12.08
N MET A 96 8.61 11.14 -11.60
CA MET A 96 8.53 10.03 -10.64
C MET A 96 7.87 10.46 -9.31
N GLU A 97 8.29 11.60 -8.74
CA GLU A 97 7.76 12.12 -7.48
C GLU A 97 6.27 12.50 -7.57
N HIS A 98 5.83 12.96 -8.74
CA HIS A 98 4.43 13.27 -8.99
C HIS A 98 3.59 12.03 -9.32
N ALA A 99 4.21 11.03 -9.93
CA ALA A 99 3.57 9.75 -10.24
C ALA A 99 3.47 8.85 -9.00
N PHE A 100 4.33 9.03 -8.01
CA PHE A 100 4.37 8.26 -6.78
C PHE A 100 4.74 9.17 -5.62
N PRO A 101 3.78 9.97 -5.11
CA PRO A 101 4.04 10.80 -3.94
C PRO A 101 4.34 9.89 -2.76
N SER A 102 5.25 10.36 -1.92
CA SER A 102 5.60 9.68 -0.69
C SER A 102 4.43 9.75 0.28
N ALA A 103 4.16 8.66 1.01
CA ALA A 103 3.09 8.64 1.98
C ALA A 103 3.51 9.48 3.20
N LEU A 104 2.72 10.50 3.52
CA LEU A 104 2.80 11.18 4.81
C LEU A 104 2.25 10.21 5.85
N VAL A 105 3.12 9.59 6.63
CA VAL A 105 2.72 8.81 7.79
C VAL A 105 2.61 9.79 8.95
N SER A 106 1.39 10.26 9.25
CA SER A 106 1.14 10.96 10.51
C SER A 106 1.13 9.92 11.64
N SER A 107 2.26 9.72 12.31
CA SER A 107 2.23 9.09 13.62
C SER A 107 1.62 10.08 14.61
N SER A 108 0.35 9.90 14.96
CA SER A 108 -0.25 10.61 16.07
C SER A 108 0.40 10.16 17.39
N GLU A 109 0.91 11.16 18.11
CA GLU A 109 1.25 11.17 19.53
C GLU A 109 2.57 10.48 19.96
N ALA A 110 3.65 11.26 19.94
CA ALA A 110 4.59 11.29 21.04
C ALA A 110 4.93 12.75 21.36
N GLU A 111 4.46 13.24 22.51
CA GLU A 111 4.94 14.49 23.09
C GLU A 111 6.47 14.41 23.27
N GLY A 112 7.19 15.35 22.69
CA GLY A 112 8.60 15.59 22.99
C GLY A 112 9.51 15.63 21.79
N GLY A 113 9.65 16.84 21.22
CA GLY A 113 10.92 17.32 20.68
C GLY A 113 11.46 16.65 19.41
N GLY A 114 11.14 17.28 18.26
CA GLY A 114 12.05 17.41 17.12
C GLY A 114 12.64 16.11 16.56
N SER A 115 11.87 15.42 15.73
CA SER A 115 12.43 14.59 14.66
C SER A 115 11.54 14.72 13.44
N ASP A 116 12.15 15.22 12.37
CA ASP A 116 11.75 15.17 10.96
C ASP A 116 10.47 14.34 10.71
N GLU A 117 9.39 14.98 10.23
CA GLU A 117 8.23 14.27 9.68
C GLU A 117 8.72 13.45 8.48
N GLY A 118 9.16 12.22 8.77
CA GLY A 118 9.90 11.38 7.85
C GLY A 118 9.00 10.98 6.68
N LEU A 119 9.19 11.65 5.55
CA LEU A 119 8.52 11.33 4.31
C LEU A 119 8.96 9.93 3.86
N THR A 120 8.10 8.91 4.02
CA THR A 120 8.46 7.52 3.65
C THR A 120 8.17 7.26 2.18
N VAL A 121 9.22 6.93 1.42
CA VAL A 121 9.12 6.55 0.00
C VAL A 121 8.98 5.03 -0.08
N LEU A 122 7.87 4.56 -0.63
CA LEU A 122 7.65 3.14 -0.88
C LEU A 122 8.56 2.62 -2.02
N PRO A 123 9.23 1.46 -1.85
CA PRO A 123 10.18 0.96 -2.84
C PRO A 123 9.50 0.37 -4.08
N ASP A 124 10.16 0.37 -5.24
CA ASP A 124 9.61 -0.22 -6.47
C ASP A 124 9.44 -1.74 -6.38
N ILE A 125 10.28 -2.40 -5.59
CA ILE A 125 10.23 -3.84 -5.32
C ILE A 125 10.10 -4.03 -3.81
N CYS A 126 9.11 -4.80 -3.39
CA CYS A 126 8.91 -5.19 -1.99
C CYS A 126 9.05 -6.71 -1.86
N VAL A 127 9.88 -7.14 -0.92
CA VAL A 127 9.98 -8.55 -0.54
C VAL A 127 9.26 -8.74 0.77
N VAL A 128 8.38 -9.74 0.84
CA VAL A 128 7.71 -10.15 2.08
C VAL A 128 8.14 -11.58 2.39
N GLN A 129 8.64 -11.78 3.60
CA GLN A 129 9.06 -13.10 4.10
C GLN A 129 8.12 -13.55 5.21
N ALA A 130 7.44 -14.67 4.99
CA ALA A 130 6.57 -15.35 5.92
C ALA A 130 7.28 -16.61 6.45
N CYS A 131 7.87 -16.51 7.65
CA CYS A 131 8.60 -17.59 8.31
C CYS A 131 7.72 -18.26 9.37
N ASP A 132 7.34 -19.50 9.13
CA ASP A 132 6.48 -20.28 10.03
C ASP A 132 7.27 -21.38 10.73
N HIS A 133 7.26 -21.36 12.06
CA HIS A 133 7.74 -22.46 12.88
C HIS A 133 6.58 -23.40 13.17
N MET A 134 6.54 -24.50 12.43
CA MET A 134 5.49 -25.50 12.52
C MET A 134 5.88 -26.62 13.49
N GLN A 135 5.00 -26.94 14.42
CA GLN A 135 5.06 -28.18 15.20
C GLN A 135 3.93 -29.10 14.77
N HIS A 136 4.25 -30.35 14.45
CA HIS A 136 3.23 -31.37 14.16
C HIS A 136 3.26 -32.47 15.21
N ASP A 137 2.08 -32.88 15.69
CA ASP A 137 1.94 -33.94 16.69
C ASP A 137 0.62 -34.68 16.44
N GLN A 138 0.67 -35.96 16.07
CA GLN A 138 -0.51 -36.85 15.98
C GLN A 138 -1.80 -36.22 15.36
N GLY A 139 -1.68 -35.56 14.19
CA GLY A 139 -2.85 -35.02 13.48
C GLY A 139 -3.27 -33.59 13.86
N VAL A 140 -2.48 -32.92 14.70
CA VAL A 140 -2.61 -31.49 14.96
C VAL A 140 -1.36 -30.72 14.56
N LYS A 141 -1.51 -29.41 14.38
CA LYS A 141 -0.44 -28.46 14.11
C LYS A 141 -0.46 -27.29 15.08
N ARG A 142 0.72 -26.69 15.28
CA ARG A 142 0.89 -25.35 15.84
C ARG A 142 1.75 -24.56 14.87
N HIS A 143 1.35 -23.33 14.61
CA HIS A 143 2.04 -22.41 13.71
C HIS A 143 2.49 -21.20 14.50
N ALA A 144 3.70 -20.73 14.22
CA ALA A 144 4.25 -19.50 14.74
C ALA A 144 4.89 -18.76 13.56
N LEU A 145 4.02 -17.99 12.89
CA LEU A 145 4.27 -17.30 11.65
C LEU A 145 4.74 -15.87 11.92
N THR A 146 5.93 -15.55 11.44
CA THR A 146 6.50 -14.20 11.43
C THR A 146 6.42 -13.65 10.02
N ILE A 147 5.66 -12.57 9.83
CA ILE A 147 5.50 -11.87 8.56
C ILE A 147 6.40 -10.64 8.59
N THR A 148 7.36 -10.55 7.68
CA THR A 148 8.36 -9.48 7.63
C THR A 148 8.36 -8.81 6.27
N TYR A 149 8.17 -7.49 6.25
CA TYR A 149 8.28 -6.64 5.06
C TYR A 149 9.70 -6.10 4.90
N GLY A 150 10.17 -5.98 3.66
CA GLY A 150 11.54 -5.55 3.36
C GLY A 150 11.84 -4.06 3.58
N ALA A 151 10.82 -3.20 3.69
CA ALA A 151 10.97 -1.76 3.86
C ALA A 151 9.89 -1.17 4.77
N ASP A 152 10.07 0.08 5.20
CA ASP A 152 9.07 0.86 5.95
C ASP A 152 7.97 1.39 5.03
N GLY A 153 6.93 1.97 5.63
CA GLY A 153 5.80 2.60 4.93
C GLY A 153 4.62 1.67 4.65
N PHE A 154 4.76 0.36 4.92
CA PHE A 154 3.64 -0.59 4.83
C PHE A 154 2.79 -0.54 6.11
N GLN A 155 1.48 -0.30 5.96
CA GLN A 155 0.54 -0.14 7.07
C GLN A 155 0.14 -1.48 7.69
N LEU A 156 1.04 -2.08 8.49
CA LEU A 156 0.81 -3.40 9.11
C LEU A 156 -0.37 -3.44 10.09
N ARG A 157 -0.78 -2.29 10.63
CA ARG A 157 -2.03 -2.19 11.41
C ARG A 157 -3.24 -2.62 10.55
N GLY A 158 -3.35 -2.11 9.33
CA GLY A 158 -4.40 -2.50 8.39
C GLY A 158 -4.32 -3.97 8.01
N LEU A 159 -3.10 -4.53 7.83
CA LEU A 159 -2.91 -5.96 7.58
C LEU A 159 -3.42 -6.81 8.76
N THR A 160 -3.02 -6.48 9.99
CA THR A 160 -3.44 -7.25 11.18
C THR A 160 -4.94 -7.16 11.44
N GLN A 161 -5.57 -6.00 11.21
CA GLN A 161 -7.02 -5.84 11.27
C GLN A 161 -7.74 -6.71 10.22
N ARG A 162 -7.26 -6.71 8.97
CA ARG A 162 -7.80 -7.57 7.90
C ARG A 162 -7.72 -9.06 8.26
N ILE A 163 -6.55 -9.50 8.75
CA ILE A 163 -6.33 -10.87 9.21
C ILE A 163 -7.29 -11.23 10.35
N ARG A 164 -7.41 -10.38 11.37
CA ARG A 164 -8.32 -10.62 12.50
C ARG A 164 -9.77 -10.72 12.05
N ARG A 165 -10.25 -9.76 11.26
CA ARG A 165 -11.63 -9.71 10.77
C ARG A 165 -12.02 -10.95 9.96
N ASP A 166 -11.08 -11.48 9.17
CA ASP A 166 -11.31 -12.70 8.40
C ASP A 166 -11.32 -13.94 9.30
N LEU A 167 -10.28 -14.11 10.13
CA LEU A 167 -10.14 -15.27 11.01
C LEU A 167 -11.23 -15.39 12.08
N GLN A 168 -11.74 -14.26 12.57
CA GLN A 168 -12.77 -14.22 13.61
C GLN A 168 -14.12 -14.78 13.12
N LYS A 169 -14.33 -14.86 11.79
CA LYS A 169 -15.45 -15.57 11.18
C LYS A 169 -15.24 -17.09 11.12
N GLN A 170 -13.98 -17.54 11.16
CA GLN A 170 -13.59 -18.94 10.95
C GLN A 170 -13.36 -19.67 12.28
N LEU A 171 -12.67 -19.04 13.24
CA LEU A 171 -12.26 -19.67 14.49
C LEU A 171 -12.22 -18.66 15.63
N SER A 172 -12.59 -19.11 16.84
CA SER A 172 -12.48 -18.30 18.06
C SER A 172 -11.04 -17.81 18.27
N SER A 173 -10.90 -16.54 18.69
CA SER A 173 -9.64 -15.89 19.04
C SER A 173 -8.93 -16.51 20.26
N THR A 174 -9.53 -17.51 20.91
CA THR A 174 -8.85 -18.35 21.90
C THR A 174 -7.75 -19.22 21.27
N TYR A 175 -7.88 -19.57 19.98
CA TYR A 175 -6.98 -20.50 19.32
C TYR A 175 -5.85 -19.84 18.55
N TRP A 176 -5.92 -18.53 18.34
CA TRP A 176 -4.97 -17.80 17.53
C TRP A 176 -4.78 -16.39 18.06
N GLN A 177 -3.60 -15.83 17.84
CA GLN A 177 -3.30 -14.43 18.13
C GLN A 177 -2.59 -13.82 16.93
N CYS A 178 -2.95 -12.58 16.61
CA CYS A 178 -2.30 -11.80 15.57
C CYS A 178 -2.01 -10.43 16.13
N TYR A 179 -0.78 -9.93 16.02
CA TYR A 179 -0.38 -8.61 16.48
C TYR A 179 0.83 -8.10 15.71
N GLN A 180 1.00 -6.79 15.68
CA GLN A 180 2.17 -6.13 15.10
C GLN A 180 3.30 -6.14 16.15
N THR A 181 4.50 -6.55 15.74
CA THR A 181 5.68 -6.56 16.63
C THR A 181 6.62 -5.39 16.35
N ASN A 182 6.72 -4.95 15.10
CA ASN A 182 7.55 -3.85 14.66
C ASN A 182 6.86 -3.11 13.49
N GLU A 183 7.41 -2.01 13.01
CA GLU A 183 6.91 -1.29 11.82
C GLU A 183 6.91 -2.16 10.56
N ARG A 184 7.88 -3.08 10.46
CA ARG A 184 8.03 -4.01 9.33
C ARG A 184 7.66 -5.45 9.63
N ALA A 185 7.23 -5.77 10.86
CA ALA A 185 6.96 -7.14 11.26
C ALA A 185 5.61 -7.30 11.97
N ALA A 186 4.88 -8.34 11.56
CA ALA A 186 3.67 -8.82 12.22
C ALA A 186 3.85 -10.29 12.61
N PHE A 187 3.19 -10.69 13.69
CA PHE A 187 3.27 -12.02 14.23
C PHE A 187 1.88 -12.66 14.29
N PHE A 188 1.79 -13.90 13.83
CA PHE A 188 0.60 -14.71 13.87
C PHE A 188 0.94 -16.06 14.50
N VAL A 189 0.22 -16.44 15.55
CA VAL A 189 0.44 -17.71 16.24
C VAL A 189 -0.87 -18.45 16.40
N THR A 190 -0.80 -19.77 16.25
CA THR A 190 -1.90 -20.67 16.56
C THR A 190 -1.52 -21.58 17.71
N THR A 191 -2.50 -21.84 18.58
CA THR A 191 -2.44 -22.90 19.56
C THR A 191 -2.65 -24.26 18.89
N LYS A 192 -2.60 -25.36 19.65
CA LYS A 192 -2.75 -26.72 19.12
C LYS A 192 -4.13 -26.87 18.43
N VAL A 193 -4.15 -26.89 17.09
CA VAL A 193 -5.37 -27.00 16.26
C VAL A 193 -5.28 -28.21 15.32
N ALA A 194 -6.42 -28.76 14.92
CA ALA A 194 -6.48 -29.86 13.97
C ALA A 194 -5.83 -29.47 12.63
N ASN A 195 -5.20 -30.43 11.94
CA ASN A 195 -4.48 -30.19 10.68
C ASN A 195 -5.28 -29.37 9.67
N GLY A 196 -6.52 -29.77 9.39
CA GLY A 196 -7.36 -29.08 8.40
C GLY A 196 -7.69 -27.64 8.80
N THR A 197 -7.94 -27.38 10.08
CA THR A 197 -8.14 -26.01 10.59
C THR A 197 -6.86 -25.19 10.46
N ALA A 198 -5.71 -25.77 10.81
CA ALA A 198 -4.43 -25.09 10.72
C ALA A 198 -4.12 -24.63 9.27
N ASP A 199 -4.42 -25.48 8.29
CA ASP A 199 -4.23 -25.20 6.87
C ASP A 199 -5.19 -24.10 6.36
N LEU A 200 -6.42 -24.03 6.88
CA LEU A 200 -7.35 -22.93 6.60
C LEU A 200 -6.81 -21.59 7.12
N LEU A 201 -6.28 -21.57 8.35
CA LEU A 201 -5.76 -20.34 8.96
C LEU A 201 -4.54 -19.81 8.19
N THR A 202 -3.57 -20.67 7.85
CA THR A 202 -2.36 -20.26 7.12
C THR A 202 -2.67 -19.79 5.69
N THR A 203 -3.66 -20.41 5.03
CA THR A 203 -4.13 -20.00 3.70
C THR A 203 -4.81 -18.63 3.76
N SER A 204 -5.72 -18.41 4.73
CA SER A 204 -6.39 -17.12 4.95
C SER A 204 -5.37 -16.01 5.23
N VAL A 205 -4.40 -16.25 6.13
CA VAL A 205 -3.34 -15.27 6.42
C VAL A 205 -2.52 -14.95 5.17
N THR A 206 -2.13 -15.95 4.39
CA THR A 206 -1.38 -15.75 3.14
C THR A 206 -2.17 -14.92 2.13
N GLN A 207 -3.46 -15.18 1.98
CA GLN A 207 -4.33 -14.40 1.11
C GLN A 207 -4.40 -12.93 1.56
N GLN A 208 -4.57 -12.68 2.86
CA GLN A 208 -4.62 -11.32 3.39
C GLN A 208 -3.29 -10.56 3.23
N ILE A 209 -2.14 -11.24 3.29
CA ILE A 209 -0.82 -10.63 2.98
C ILE A 209 -0.79 -10.13 1.53
N VAL A 210 -1.25 -10.95 0.57
CA VAL A 210 -1.27 -10.60 -0.85
C VAL A 210 -2.26 -9.45 -1.10
N GLU A 211 -3.51 -9.59 -0.66
CA GLU A 211 -4.56 -8.58 -0.88
C GLU A 211 -4.23 -7.23 -0.23
N HIS A 212 -3.61 -7.23 0.95
CA HIS A 212 -3.12 -6.01 1.59
C HIS A 212 -2.03 -5.34 0.75
N THR A 213 -1.06 -6.11 0.28
CA THR A 213 0.06 -5.58 -0.52
C THR A 213 -0.42 -5.10 -1.89
N GLU A 214 -1.42 -5.74 -2.48
CA GLU A 214 -2.07 -5.30 -3.72
C GLU A 214 -2.90 -4.01 -3.53
N ALA A 215 -3.59 -3.87 -2.40
CA ALA A 215 -4.28 -2.62 -2.06
C ALA A 215 -3.31 -1.43 -1.95
N MET A 216 -2.07 -1.69 -1.51
CA MET A 216 -0.98 -0.71 -1.50
C MET A 216 -0.39 -0.38 -2.89
N GLY A 217 -0.99 -0.89 -3.98
CA GLY A 217 -0.60 -0.59 -5.36
C GLY A 217 0.50 -1.50 -5.93
N TYR A 218 0.83 -2.59 -5.25
CA TYR A 218 1.78 -3.59 -5.76
C TYR A 218 1.05 -4.71 -6.52
N THR A 219 1.83 -5.49 -7.27
CA THR A 219 1.39 -6.73 -7.90
C THR A 219 2.38 -7.82 -7.56
N LEU A 220 1.90 -9.02 -7.25
CA LEU A 220 2.75 -10.18 -7.01
C LEU A 220 3.47 -10.57 -8.32
N ALA A 221 4.80 -10.50 -8.32
CA ALA A 221 5.63 -10.88 -9.46
C ALA A 221 6.00 -12.36 -9.40
N SER A 222 6.40 -12.84 -8.22
CA SER A 222 6.68 -14.25 -7.98
C SER A 222 6.60 -14.59 -6.50
N SER A 223 6.37 -15.86 -6.20
CA SER A 223 6.52 -16.41 -4.85
C SER A 223 7.21 -17.77 -4.92
N TYR A 224 7.91 -18.11 -3.85
CA TYR A 224 8.53 -19.43 -3.70
C TYR A 224 8.55 -19.82 -2.23
N VAL A 225 8.56 -21.14 -2.01
CA VAL A 225 8.43 -21.75 -0.69
C VAL A 225 9.61 -22.67 -0.45
N THR A 226 10.15 -22.66 0.77
CA THR A 226 11.10 -23.64 1.24
C THR A 226 10.60 -24.28 2.53
N LEU A 227 10.78 -25.60 2.66
CA LEU A 227 10.44 -26.36 3.86
C LEU A 227 11.71 -27.01 4.37
N SER A 228 12.07 -26.71 5.62
CA SER A 228 13.22 -27.33 6.27
C SER A 228 12.95 -28.81 6.57
N PRO A 229 13.98 -29.65 6.63
CA PRO A 229 13.87 -30.96 7.26
C PRO A 229 13.56 -30.80 8.76
N ASP A 230 13.14 -31.90 9.38
CA ASP A 230 12.95 -31.97 10.83
C ASP A 230 14.26 -31.73 11.57
N VAL A 231 14.21 -30.91 12.62
CA VAL A 231 15.34 -30.74 13.54
C VAL A 231 15.51 -32.04 14.32
N VAL A 232 16.75 -32.53 14.42
CA VAL A 232 17.06 -33.77 15.15
C VAL A 232 16.50 -33.67 16.58
N HIS A 233 15.69 -34.64 16.99
CA HIS A 233 15.02 -34.75 18.29
C HIS A 233 13.77 -33.87 18.54
N THR A 234 13.29 -33.07 17.58
CA THR A 234 12.02 -32.32 17.73
C THR A 234 11.19 -32.34 16.45
N SER A 235 9.87 -32.47 16.53
CA SER A 235 8.96 -32.37 15.38
C SER A 235 8.69 -30.92 14.98
N VAL A 236 9.74 -30.11 14.92
CA VAL A 236 9.72 -28.70 14.51
C VAL A 236 10.27 -28.59 13.10
N ARG A 237 9.51 -27.92 12.23
CA ARG A 237 9.91 -27.56 10.87
C ARG A 237 9.81 -26.06 10.67
N MET A 238 10.71 -25.51 9.86
CA MET A 238 10.64 -24.14 9.39
C MET A 238 10.10 -24.13 7.97
N PHE A 239 8.97 -23.47 7.76
CA PHE A 239 8.39 -23.20 6.46
C PHE A 239 8.60 -21.73 6.12
N ILE A 240 9.29 -21.44 5.03
CA ILE A 240 9.61 -20.08 4.61
C ILE A 240 8.90 -19.82 3.29
N HIS A 241 7.98 -18.87 3.28
CA HIS A 241 7.30 -18.41 2.09
C HIS A 241 7.79 -17.00 1.76
N ASN A 242 8.42 -16.84 0.60
CA ASN A 242 8.90 -15.56 0.11
C ASN A 242 8.00 -15.06 -1.01
N PHE A 243 7.61 -13.80 -0.93
CA PHE A 243 6.85 -13.09 -1.95
C PHE A 243 7.68 -11.93 -2.49
N ILE A 244 7.66 -11.76 -3.81
CA ILE A 244 8.28 -10.64 -4.49
C ILE A 244 7.17 -9.85 -5.17
N PHE A 245 6.97 -8.64 -4.67
CA PHE A 245 5.99 -7.68 -5.16
C PHE A 245 6.68 -6.57 -5.94
N ARG A 246 6.02 -6.07 -6.98
CA ARG A 246 6.47 -4.90 -7.75
C ARG A 246 5.39 -3.85 -7.75
N ARG A 247 5.78 -2.59 -7.54
CA ARG A 247 4.86 -1.45 -7.52
C ARG A 247 4.28 -1.27 -8.92
N ALA A 248 2.98 -1.43 -9.10
CA ALA A 248 2.35 -1.37 -10.41
C ALA A 248 1.48 -0.12 -10.57
N ARG A 249 0.95 0.39 -9.47
CA ARG A 249 -0.03 1.47 -9.43
C ARG A 249 0.33 2.40 -8.29
N LEU A 250 -0.14 3.63 -8.38
CA LEU A 250 -0.36 4.41 -7.16
C LEU A 250 -1.29 3.61 -6.25
N PRO A 251 -0.97 3.45 -4.95
CA PRO A 251 -2.02 3.08 -4.01
C PRO A 251 -3.16 4.09 -4.23
N VAL A 252 -4.40 3.59 -4.28
CA VAL A 252 -5.51 4.45 -3.87
C VAL A 252 -5.17 4.71 -2.41
N LEU A 253 -4.49 5.81 -2.14
CA LEU A 253 -4.29 6.28 -0.78
C LEU A 253 -5.70 6.53 -0.29
N GLU A 254 -6.29 5.54 0.39
CA GLU A 254 -7.11 5.85 1.54
C GLU A 254 -6.22 6.78 2.35
N LEU A 255 -6.54 8.07 2.29
CA LEU A 255 -5.86 9.11 3.03
C LEU A 255 -5.85 8.64 4.48
N SER A 256 -4.66 8.21 4.92
CA SER A 256 -4.26 7.95 6.30
C SER A 256 -5.27 8.48 7.30
N ASP A 257 -6.18 7.66 7.83
CA ASP A 257 -7.05 7.84 9.03
C ASP A 257 -7.37 9.28 9.50
N ALA A 258 -7.41 10.25 8.59
CA ALA A 258 -7.45 11.68 8.84
C ALA A 258 -8.08 12.33 7.61
N ALA A 259 -9.40 12.36 7.64
CA ALA A 259 -10.27 13.12 6.75
C ALA A 259 -10.45 12.58 5.32
N GLU A 260 -10.97 11.36 5.19
CA GLU A 260 -12.14 11.21 4.32
C GLU A 260 -13.39 11.16 5.19
N ALA A 261 -14.02 12.32 5.34
CA ALA A 261 -15.48 12.38 5.42
C ALA A 261 -16.00 12.11 4.00
N ASP A 262 -15.79 10.88 3.51
CA ASP A 262 -16.61 10.35 2.43
C ASP A 262 -17.99 10.04 3.04
N ASP A 263 -19.05 10.22 2.26
CA ASP A 263 -20.46 10.16 2.68
C ASP A 263 -20.92 8.72 3.06
N GLY A 264 -19.95 7.82 3.29
CA GLY A 264 -20.10 6.49 3.85
C GLY A 264 -19.50 6.46 5.26
N VAL A 265 -20.32 6.23 6.27
CA VAL A 265 -19.90 6.12 7.67
C VAL A 265 -19.03 4.87 7.85
N ASP A 266 -17.73 4.96 7.57
CA ASP A 266 -16.79 3.88 7.88
C ASP A 266 -16.64 3.79 9.40
N ALA A 267 -17.14 2.68 9.95
CA ALA A 267 -17.12 2.43 11.38
C ALA A 267 -15.67 2.23 11.84
N VAL A 268 -15.16 3.17 12.65
CA VAL A 268 -13.81 3.10 13.23
C VAL A 268 -13.74 1.91 14.19
N GLU A 269 -13.03 0.85 13.79
CA GLU A 269 -12.79 -0.33 14.62
C GLU A 269 -11.54 -0.12 15.50
N ALA A 270 -11.76 0.38 16.72
CA ALA A 270 -10.71 0.53 17.72
C ALA A 270 -10.36 -0.82 18.36
N GLN A 271 -9.23 -1.41 17.95
CA GLN A 271 -8.71 -2.65 18.51
C GLN A 271 -7.26 -2.45 18.99
N PRO A 272 -6.91 -2.84 20.23
CA PRO A 272 -5.54 -2.72 20.72
C PRO A 272 -4.61 -3.66 19.96
N ASN A 273 -3.33 -3.30 19.85
CA ASN A 273 -2.35 -4.10 19.12
C ASN A 273 -2.19 -5.50 19.75
N ILE A 274 -2.07 -5.58 21.08
CA ILE A 274 -1.94 -6.84 21.81
C ILE A 274 -3.17 -7.00 22.70
N THR A 275 -3.96 -8.06 22.45
CA THR A 275 -5.12 -8.41 23.26
C THR A 275 -4.80 -9.59 24.18
N PRO A 276 -5.12 -9.52 25.49
CA PRO A 276 -4.99 -10.68 26.37
C PRO A 276 -5.98 -11.78 25.93
N PRO A 277 -5.61 -13.07 26.07
CA PRO A 277 -6.49 -14.17 25.69
C PRO A 277 -7.72 -14.21 26.63
N PRO A 278 -8.95 -14.34 26.08
CA PRO A 278 -10.15 -14.43 26.88
C PRO A 278 -10.28 -15.83 27.50
N VAL A 279 -9.66 -16.05 28.65
CA VAL A 279 -9.67 -17.35 29.36
C VAL A 279 -10.63 -17.30 30.55
N GLY A 280 -11.67 -18.14 30.49
CA GLY A 280 -12.65 -18.26 31.56
C GLY A 280 -13.68 -17.12 31.60
N PRO A 281 -14.37 -16.91 32.74
CA PRO A 281 -15.36 -15.84 32.86
C PRO A 281 -14.70 -14.46 32.84
N ARG A 282 -15.41 -13.46 32.30
CA ARG A 282 -14.95 -12.07 32.31
C ARG A 282 -14.78 -11.58 33.75
N ARG A 283 -13.56 -11.19 34.13
CA ARG A 283 -13.23 -10.66 35.46
C ARG A 283 -13.77 -9.26 35.69
N ILE A 284 -13.82 -8.45 34.62
CA ILE A 284 -14.31 -7.08 34.61
C ILE A 284 -15.46 -7.05 33.62
N VAL A 285 -16.61 -6.51 34.03
CA VAL A 285 -17.83 -6.49 33.21
C VAL A 285 -17.67 -5.53 32.03
N ASP A 286 -16.86 -4.46 32.17
CA ASP A 286 -16.92 -3.25 31.35
C ASP A 286 -15.58 -2.53 31.13
N ASP A 287 -14.47 -3.22 30.81
CA ASP A 287 -13.23 -2.53 30.37
C ASP A 287 -13.40 -1.75 29.04
N ASN A 288 -14.43 -2.10 28.26
CA ASN A 288 -14.81 -1.44 27.01
C ASN A 288 -16.07 -0.57 27.15
N ALA A 289 -16.53 -0.27 28.37
CA ALA A 289 -17.65 0.66 28.51
C ALA A 289 -17.20 2.02 27.95
N PRO A 290 -17.95 2.60 26.98
CA PRO A 290 -17.63 3.92 26.49
C PRO A 290 -17.62 4.89 27.66
N LEU A 291 -16.57 5.71 27.75
CA LEU A 291 -16.55 6.82 28.70
C LEU A 291 -17.67 7.78 28.31
N VAL A 292 -18.79 7.72 29.04
CA VAL A 292 -19.93 8.60 28.79
C VAL A 292 -19.68 9.93 29.50
N PRO A 293 -19.65 11.06 28.77
CA PRO A 293 -19.52 12.37 29.41
C PRO A 293 -20.71 12.66 30.33
N SER A 294 -20.50 13.50 31.35
CA SER A 294 -21.61 13.92 32.22
C SER A 294 -22.65 14.70 31.40
N LYS A 295 -23.93 14.57 31.78
CA LYS A 295 -25.02 15.26 31.08
C LYS A 295 -24.87 16.78 31.05
N GLU A 296 -24.15 17.35 32.01
CA GLU A 296 -23.86 18.79 32.10
C GLU A 296 -22.84 19.26 31.05
N MET A 297 -22.00 18.34 30.54
CA MET A 297 -21.01 18.61 29.49
C MET A 297 -21.52 18.29 28.07
N ALA A 298 -22.71 17.70 27.94
CA ALA A 298 -23.28 17.34 26.65
C ALA A 298 -23.83 18.57 25.93
N ALA A 299 -23.23 18.93 24.79
CA ALA A 299 -23.70 19.99 23.92
C ALA A 299 -24.71 19.46 22.89
N ALA A 300 -25.49 20.36 22.29
CA ALA A 300 -26.35 20.02 21.16
C ALA A 300 -25.49 19.63 19.95
N ASP A 301 -25.91 18.59 19.24
CA ASP A 301 -25.22 18.11 18.05
C ASP A 301 -25.28 19.19 16.96
N ILE A 302 -24.11 19.63 16.50
CA ILE A 302 -24.00 20.71 15.49
C ILE A 302 -24.16 20.18 14.07
N TRP A 303 -24.09 18.86 13.89
CA TRP A 303 -24.34 18.18 12.63
C TRP A 303 -25.74 17.58 12.61
N THR A 304 -26.41 17.71 11.47
CA THR A 304 -27.67 16.98 11.25
C THR A 304 -27.35 15.51 11.04
N ALA A 305 -27.70 14.67 12.01
CA ALA A 305 -27.73 13.23 11.80
C ALA A 305 -28.70 12.93 10.64
N ARG A 306 -28.17 12.45 9.51
CA ARG A 306 -28.96 11.99 8.37
C ARG A 306 -29.20 10.50 8.46
#